data_AF-A0A6J6LN24-F1
#
_entry.id   AF-A0A6J6LN24-F1
#
_cell.length_a   1.000
_cell.length_b   1.000
_cell.length_c   1.000
_cell.angle_alpha   90.00
_cell.angle_beta   90.00
_cell.angle_gamma   90.00
#
_symmetry.space_group_name_H-M   'P 1'
#
loop_
_entity.id
_entity.type
_entity.pdbx_description
1 polymer ?
#
loop_
_entity_poly.entity_id
_entity_poly.type
_entity_poly.pdbx_seq_one_letter_code
_entity_poly.pdbx_strand_id
1 'polypeptide(L)' 'MRRLGGSKDIAAAGVFLASPGASYTTGQDLKVDGGWSVW' A
#
# COMPACT_ATOMS: atom_id res chain seq x y z
N MET A 1 -7.76 11.42 7.27
CA MET A 1 -7.37 12.54 6.38
C MET A 1 -6.87 13.78 7.14
N ARG A 2 -6.00 13.66 8.16
CA ARG A 2 -5.47 14.84 8.90
C ARG A 2 -4.03 14.65 9.41
N ARG A 3 -3.30 13.67 8.87
CA ARG A 3 -1.89 13.45 9.20
C ARG A 3 -1.12 12.96 7.99
N LEU A 4 0.17 13.27 7.95
CA LEU A 4 1.12 12.62 7.04
C LEU A 4 1.31 11.16 7.49
N GLY A 5 1.37 10.25 6.51
CA GLY A 5 1.72 8.85 6.75
C GLY A 5 3.20 8.69 7.08
N GLY A 6 3.53 7.68 7.88
CA GLY A 6 4.89 7.26 8.19
C GLY A 6 5.20 5.85 7.69
N SER A 7 6.41 5.37 7.96
CA SER A 7 6.88 4.05 7.51
C SER A 7 5.98 2.89 7.96
N LYS A 8 5.37 3.00 9.14
CA LYS A 8 4.44 1.99 9.68
C LYS A 8 3.15 1.90 8.88
N ASP A 9 2.69 2.99 8.27
CA ASP A 9 1.44 3.00 7.52
C ASP A 9 1.58 2.24 6.17
N ILE A 10 2.80 2.14 5.61
CA ILE A 10 3.06 1.42 4.33
C ILE A 10 3.64 0.01 4.50
N ALA A 11 4.25 -0.30 5.65
CA ALA A 11 4.99 -1.55 5.86
C ALA A 11 4.16 -2.82 5.54
N ALA A 12 2.90 -2.87 5.96
CA ALA A 12 2.03 -4.02 5.71
C ALA A 12 1.76 -4.26 4.21
N ALA A 13 1.70 -3.20 3.40
CA ALA A 13 1.53 -3.32 1.95
C ALA A 13 2.76 -3.99 1.30
N GLY A 14 3.97 -3.64 1.75
CA GLY A 14 5.19 -4.30 1.33
C GLY A 14 5.21 -5.78 1.71
N VAL A 15 4.81 -6.11 2.94
CA VAL A 15 4.70 -7.51 3.40
C VAL A 15 3.68 -8.29 2.57
N PHE A 16 2.51 -7.70 2.28
CA PHE A 16 1.51 -8.33 1.42
C PHE A 16 2.09 -8.65 0.04
N LEU A 17 2.72 -7.68 -0.63
CA LEU A 17 3.30 -7.87 -1.96
C LEU A 17 4.42 -8.91 -1.98
N ALA A 18 5.17 -9.06 -0.89
CA ALA A 18 6.18 -10.10 -0.74
C ALA A 18 5.62 -11.47 -0.31
N SER A 19 4.34 -11.54 0.05
CA SER A 19 3.72 -12.76 0.58
C SER A 19 3.15 -13.65 -0.54
N PRO A 20 2.91 -14.95 -0.27
CA PRO A 20 2.17 -15.82 -1.18
C PRO A 20 0.76 -15.31 -1.55
N GLY A 21 0.16 -14.46 -0.70
CA GLY A 21 -1.15 -13.86 -0.94
C GLY A 21 -1.20 -12.92 -2.16
N ALA A 22 -0.05 -12.41 -2.61
CA ALA A 22 0.07 -11.57 -3.79
C ALA A 22 0.46 -12.35 -5.06
N SER A 23 0.35 -13.69 -5.07
CA SER A 23 0.83 -14.55 -6.17
C SER A 23 0.25 -14.24 -7.56
N TYR A 24 -0.89 -13.54 -7.62
CA TYR A 24 -1.50 -13.08 -8.87
C TYR A 24 -1.60 -11.55 -9.00
N THR A 25 -0.98 -10.81 -8.09
CA THR A 25 -0.93 -9.34 -8.11
C THR A 25 0.33 -8.88 -8.82
N THR A 26 0.27 -8.80 -10.16
CA THR A 26 1.37 -8.33 -11.00
C THR A 26 0.94 -7.15 -11.88
N GLY A 27 1.85 -6.21 -12.11
CA GLY A 27 1.59 -5.00 -12.90
C GLY A 27 0.59 -4.02 -12.30
N GLN A 28 0.34 -4.11 -10.98
CA GLN A 28 -0.62 -3.25 -10.26
C GLN A 28 0.09 -2.33 -9.27
N ASP A 29 -0.45 -1.12 -9.11
CA ASP A 29 -0.05 -0.19 -8.06
C ASP A 29 -0.94 -0.37 -6.82
N LEU A 30 -0.35 -0.74 -5.68
CA LEU A 30 -1.03 -0.73 -4.40
C LEU A 30 -0.82 0.62 -3.70
N LYS A 31 -1.77 1.55 -3.88
CA LYS A 31 -1.70 2.90 -3.32
C LYS A 31 -2.02 2.90 -1.81
N VAL A 32 -1.10 3.43 -1.00
CA VAL A 32 -1.25 3.65 0.45
C VAL A 32 -0.91 5.10 0.77
N ASP A 33 -1.74 6.02 0.29
CA ASP A 33 -1.48 7.46 0.32
C ASP A 33 -2.49 8.24 1.19
N GLY A 34 -3.34 7.52 1.92
CA GLY A 34 -4.38 8.11 2.75
C GLY A 34 -5.52 8.76 1.96
N GLY A 35 -5.71 8.41 0.68
CA GLY A 35 -6.78 8.93 -0.18
C GLY A 35 -6.36 10.11 -1.07
N TRP A 36 -5.05 10.36 -1.20
CA TRP A 36 -4.51 11.47 -1.98
C TRP A 36 -4.76 11.32 -3.49
N SER A 37 -4.56 10.13 -4.04
CA SER A 37 -4.69 9.89 -5.49
C SER A 37 -6.13 9.84 -6.01
N VAL A 38 -7.14 9.88 -5.13
CA VAL A 38 -8.56 9.72 -5.49
C VAL A 38 -9.41 10.93 -5.09
N TRP A 39 -8.76 12.01 -4.66
CA TRP A 39 -9.38 13.32 -4.40
C TRP A 39 -9.21 14.27 -5.59
#